data_AF-A0A9W4TPK4-F1
#
_entry.id   AF-A0A9W4TPK4-F1
#
_cell.length_a   1.000
_cell.length_b   1.000
_cell.length_c   1.000
_cell.angle_alpha   90.00
_cell.angle_beta   90.00
_cell.angle_gamma   90.00
#
_symmetry.space_group_name_H-M   'P 1'
#
loop_
_entity.id
_entity.type
_entity.pdbx_description
1 polymer ?
#
loop_
_entity_poly.entity_id
_entity_poly.type
_entity_poly.pdbx_seq_one_letter_code
_entity_poly.pdbx_strand_id
1 'polypeptide(L)' 'MFDEVDGYSVVGAGLEGGQRRFYVSCRHCGEYQIFEWGGKDVTHGIKWDKDEQDNALSETAHYVCQHHGCVIEE' A
#
# COMPACT_ATOMS: atom_id res chain seq x y z
N MET A 1 -3.70 -43.87 6.35
CA MET A 1 -2.31 -43.75 5.90
C MET A 1 -1.92 -42.34 6.29
N PHE A 2 -1.26 -42.23 7.43
CA PHE A 2 -0.93 -40.97 8.08
C PHE A 2 0.44 -40.56 7.55
N ASP A 3 0.50 -39.50 6.76
CA ASP A 3 1.77 -38.88 6.43
C ASP A 3 2.02 -37.78 7.46
N GLU A 4 2.99 -38.06 8.32
CA GLU A 4 3.48 -37.18 9.36
C GLU A 4 4.41 -36.16 8.72
N VAL A 5 3.93 -34.93 8.54
CA VAL A 5 4.76 -33.77 8.20
C VAL A 5 5.01 -32.97 9.48
N ASP A 6 6.29 -32.84 9.80
CA ASP A 6 6.91 -32.08 10.89
C ASP A 6 6.03 -30.95 11.45
N GLY A 7 5.33 -31.19 12.57
CA GLY A 7 5.00 -30.20 13.60
C GLY A 7 4.18 -28.94 13.24
N TYR A 8 3.80 -28.67 11.99
CA TYR A 8 2.99 -27.52 11.62
C TYR A 8 1.57 -27.97 11.26
N SER A 9 0.59 -27.51 12.04
CA SER A 9 -0.82 -27.68 11.71
C SER A 9 -1.15 -26.85 10.46
N VAL A 10 -1.16 -27.47 9.28
CA VAL A 10 -1.82 -26.87 8.11
C VAL A 10 -3.33 -26.95 8.31
N VAL A 11 -3.88 -25.88 8.89
CA VAL A 11 -5.30 -25.60 8.85
C VAL A 11 -5.71 -25.43 7.38
N GLY A 12 -6.84 -26.05 7.01
CA GLY A 12 -7.23 -26.37 5.65
C GLY A 12 -7.18 -25.19 4.66
N ALA A 13 -6.72 -25.51 3.45
CA ALA A 13 -6.79 -24.64 2.29
C ALA A 13 -8.26 -24.35 1.94
N GLY A 14 -8.70 -23.10 2.19
CA GLY A 14 -10.00 -22.60 1.76
C GLY A 14 -10.25 -21.14 2.15
N LEU A 15 -9.89 -20.22 1.24
CA LEU A 15 -10.48 -18.86 1.08
C LEU A 15 -10.01 -17.76 2.05
N GLU A 16 -8.74 -17.71 2.44
CA GLU A 16 -8.26 -16.65 3.36
C GLU A 16 -7.53 -15.54 2.59
N GLY A 17 -8.30 -14.68 1.94
CA GLY A 17 -7.83 -13.38 1.46
C GLY A 17 -7.43 -12.52 2.64
N GLY A 18 -6.19 -12.69 3.12
CA GLY A 18 -5.61 -11.87 4.17
C GLY A 18 -5.47 -10.44 3.70
N GLN A 19 -6.53 -9.64 3.84
CA GLN A 19 -6.53 -8.20 3.66
C GLN A 19 -5.65 -7.55 4.74
N ARG A 20 -4.33 -7.58 4.48
CA ARG A 20 -3.34 -6.86 5.26
C ARG A 20 -3.54 -5.38 4.99
N ARG A 21 -4.12 -4.68 5.96
CA ARG A 21 -4.19 -3.22 5.97
C ARG A 21 -2.83 -2.72 6.43
N PHE A 22 -2.11 -2.06 5.53
CA PHE A 22 -0.89 -1.35 5.90
C PHE A 22 -1.29 0.04 6.37
N TYR A 23 -0.59 0.58 7.38
CA TYR A 23 -0.83 1.92 7.87
C TYR A 23 0.41 2.77 7.56
N VAL A 24 0.19 3.95 6.97
CA VAL A 24 1.24 4.94 6.73
C VAL A 24 1.09 6.06 7.74
N SER A 25 2.14 6.30 8.51
CA SER A 25 2.26 7.48 9.36
C SER A 25 2.82 8.64 8.55
N CYS A 26 2.09 9.75 8.45
CA CYS A 26 2.61 10.94 7.81
C CYS A 26 3.56 11.69 8.75
N ARG A 27 4.83 11.89 8.34
CA ARG A 27 5.82 12.65 9.12
C ARG A 27 5.47 14.14 9.23
N HIS A 28 4.71 14.68 8.29
CA HIS A 28 4.37 16.10 8.23
C HIS A 28 3.20 16.46 9.15
N CYS A 29 2.10 15.70 9.14
CA CYS A 29 0.95 15.97 10.01
C CYS A 29 0.91 15.11 11.29
N GLY A 30 1.67 14.01 11.35
CA GLY A 30 1.69 13.10 12.50
C GLY A 30 0.50 12.14 12.58
N GLU A 31 -0.41 12.18 11.61
CA GLU A 31 -1.57 11.29 11.57
C GLU A 31 -1.27 9.96 10.89
N TYR A 32 -2.03 8.94 11.27
CA TYR A 32 -1.98 7.62 10.66
C TYR A 32 -3.12 7.49 9.64
N GLN A 33 -2.82 6.93 8.47
CA GLN A 33 -3.82 6.59 7.46
C GLN A 33 -3.65 5.15 6.99
N ILE A 34 -4.70 4.60 6.37
CA ILE A 34 -4.59 3.33 5.68
C ILE A 34 -3.81 3.56 4.38
N PHE A 35 -2.91 2.64 4.08
CA PHE A 35 -2.21 2.61 2.80
C PHE A 35 -3.20 2.24 1.71
N GLU A 36 -3.40 3.16 0.79
CA GLU A 36 -4.23 2.97 -0.38
C GLU A 36 -3.38 3.26 -1.61
N TRP A 37 -3.52 2.43 -2.65
CA TRP A 37 -2.87 2.69 -3.93
C TRP A 37 -3.29 4.04 -4.52
N GLY A 38 -4.49 4.51 -4.17
CA GLY A 38 -5.10 5.68 -4.78
C GLY A 38 -5.56 5.40 -6.20
N GLY A 39 -6.22 6.38 -6.80
CA GLY A 39 -6.69 6.35 -8.18
C GLY A 39 -6.43 7.69 -8.87
N LYS A 40 -6.68 7.77 -10.18
CA LYS A 40 -6.55 9.04 -10.93
C LYS A 40 -7.41 10.16 -10.35
N ASP A 41 -8.56 9.81 -9.79
CA ASP A 41 -9.54 10.73 -9.20
C ASP A 41 -9.28 11.03 -7.71
N VAL A 42 -8.38 10.29 -7.08
CA VAL A 42 -8.10 10.41 -5.64
C VAL A 42 -6.90 11.33 -5.44
N THR A 43 -6.99 12.32 -4.56
CA THR A 43 -5.90 13.27 -4.30
C THR A 43 -4.78 12.68 -3.42
N HIS A 44 -5.01 11.54 -2.79
CA HIS A 44 -4.08 10.83 -1.92
C HIS A 44 -3.74 9.43 -2.45
N GLY A 45 -2.76 8.77 -1.82
CA GLY A 45 -2.24 7.46 -2.25
C GLY A 45 -0.93 7.58 -3.03
N ILE A 46 -0.60 6.56 -3.82
CA ILE A 46 0.64 6.55 -4.61
C ILE A 46 0.45 7.41 -5.85
N LYS A 47 1.39 8.33 -6.06
CA LYS A 47 1.42 9.25 -7.20
C LYS A 47 2.79 9.21 -7.86
N TRP A 48 2.79 9.53 -9.14
CA TRP A 48 3.98 9.63 -9.98
C TRP A 48 3.91 10.96 -10.72
N ASP A 49 5.06 11.59 -10.86
CA ASP A 49 5.21 12.71 -11.77
C ASP A 49 5.06 12.25 -13.22
N LYS A 50 4.71 13.20 -14.09
CA LYS A 50 4.40 12.95 -15.49
C LYS A 50 5.33 13.78 -16.35
N ASP A 51 5.95 13.12 -17.32
CA ASP A 51 6.77 13.77 -18.34
C ASP A 51 5.91 14.67 -19.27
N GLU A 52 6.57 15.46 -20.13
CA GLU A 52 5.94 16.28 -21.19
C GLU A 52 4.96 15.50 -22.10
N GLN A 53 5.11 14.17 -22.17
CA GLN A 53 4.22 13.26 -22.91
C GLN A 53 3.12 12.61 -22.06
N ASP A 54 2.85 13.10 -20.84
CA ASP A 54 1.88 12.57 -19.85
C ASP A 54 2.21 11.15 -19.31
N ASN A 55 3.39 10.62 -19.64
CA ASN A 55 3.84 9.32 -19.18
C ASN A 55 4.26 9.37 -17.71
N ALA A 56 3.73 8.45 -16.89
CA ALA A 56 4.10 8.35 -15.48
C ALA A 56 5.55 7.87 -15.32
N LEU A 57 6.35 8.63 -14.59
CA LEU A 57 7.75 8.32 -14.30
C LEU A 57 7.83 7.41 -13.08
N SER A 58 8.12 6.12 -13.27
CA SER A 58 8.12 5.12 -12.20
C SER A 58 9.10 5.44 -11.05
N GLU A 59 10.18 6.18 -11.35
CA GLU A 59 11.19 6.62 -10.39
C GLU A 59 10.73 7.76 -9.46
N THR A 60 9.63 8.43 -9.80
CA THR A 60 9.11 9.58 -9.03
C THR A 60 7.96 9.20 -8.10
N ALA A 61 7.83 7.91 -7.79
CA ALA A 61 6.76 7.39 -6.96
C ALA A 61 6.82 8.00 -5.55
N HIS A 62 5.78 8.73 -5.15
CA HIS A 62 5.66 9.33 -3.83
C HIS A 62 4.27 9.07 -3.25
N TYR A 63 4.16 9.02 -1.92
CA TYR A 63 2.88 8.79 -1.26
C TYR A 63 2.27 10.11 -0.78
N VAL A 64 1.02 10.38 -1.14
CA VAL A 64 0.31 11.58 -0.71
C VAL A 64 -0.66 11.24 0.42
N CYS A 65 -0.54 11.96 1.54
CA CYS A 65 -1.38 11.80 2.73
C CYS A 65 -2.84 12.21 2.47
N GLN A 66 -3.81 11.43 2.99
CA GLN A 66 -5.24 11.73 2.85
C GLN A 66 -5.71 12.95 3.63
N HIS A 67 -5.06 13.25 4.76
CA HIS A 67 -5.56 14.24 5.72
C HIS A 67 -5.24 15.66 5.27
N HIS A 68 -3.98 15.87 4.88
CA HIS A 68 -3.44 17.20 4.55
C HIS A 68 -2.79 17.28 3.15
N GLY A 69 -2.80 16.20 2.36
CA GLY A 69 -2.17 16.19 1.04
C GLY A 69 -0.64 16.26 1.08
N CYS A 70 -0.03 15.93 2.22
CA CYS A 70 1.43 15.95 2.36
C CYS A 70 2.08 14.88 1.48
N VAL A 71 3.09 15.28 0.72
CA VAL A 71 3.95 14.35 -0.01
C VAL A 71 4.92 13.71 0.98
N ILE A 72 4.89 12.39 1.06
CA ILE A 72 5.79 11.58 1.89
C ILE A 72 6.79 10.97 0.93
N GLU A 73 7.96 11.61 0.88
CA GLU A 73 9.18 11.14 0.24
C GLU A 73 10.12 10.53 1.30
N GLU A 74 11.06 9.70 0.86
CA GLU A 74 12.04 9.00 1.71
C GLU A 74 13.03 9.92 2.44
#